data_AF-A0A3L8D907-F1
#
_entry.id   AF-A0A3L8D907-F1
#
_cell.length_a   1.000
_cell.length_b   1.000
_cell.length_c   1.000
_cell.angle_alpha   90.00
_cell.angle_beta   90.00
_cell.angle_gamma   90.00
#
_symmetry.space_group_name_H-M   'P 1'
#
loop_
_entity.id
_entity.type
_entity.pdbx_description
1 polymer ?
#
loop_
_entity_poly.entity_id
_entity_poly.type
_entity_poly.pdbx_seq_one_letter_code
_entity_poly.pdbx_strand_id
1 'polypeptide(L)'
;MWVFGYGSLIWKADFPYEKKLVGHIKGYVRRFYQKSTDHRGVPTKPGRVVTLLASTNPNDEVWGVAYKISSENIDNVVNHLDFREKGGYKKKTVLFYPRDLTKFVQSGSNANVALNDLSRTSLSTASLSNTSDEAPFYLTIYIGEEDNPNYAGIENLDTIASHILVSRGMSGSNTEYLYKLASAMRTIAPGVQDEHLFALERAVKQLEEEREELAVAMSHTAGMDTSGSPVPDAIPLEKLQEDLIINLIQEVKFQPNLHELSTATQEDEITMNVRDKSASVLRCLKVLYDSRSDVFFMAINLMDCFLTKVKARQRHMACISVCAFYMASRTLETPMDIEHLISISQCRCTADDLKRMRDKIEGKLEWASGTQPITALTFLRLFNDMFHAVAAQLRLGDLYASLVVESKLEHSLEMVACNGDCSSFKPSEIALVLLCIFLDDAFRQLDASGDVNVLTDGSAIAHRIATTPAYQILKNGLARFIVELRRECNISEKSFHCTREAVDVVLNKYNAEEQTPHRQNLIWRLSSRTASILRPTDGFISVLPAIAEHAPLPPSNRIRKSHKKNRSTRRQRNKRR
;
A
#
# COMPACT_ATOMS: atom_id res chain seq x y z
N MET A 1 -3.82 26.28 16.11
CA MET A 1 -4.96 26.39 15.15
C MET A 1 -5.82 25.14 15.26
N TRP A 2 -7.12 25.20 14.94
CA TRP A 2 -7.96 24.00 14.83
C TRP A 2 -8.46 23.81 13.40
N VAL A 3 -8.45 22.56 12.91
CA VAL A 3 -8.94 22.19 11.56
C VAL A 3 -10.00 21.10 11.69
N PHE A 4 -11.09 21.21 10.93
CA PHE A 4 -12.17 20.22 10.93
C PHE A 4 -12.17 19.35 9.68
N GLY A 5 -12.14 18.04 9.91
CA GLY A 5 -12.25 17.01 8.89
C GLY A 5 -13.68 16.49 8.77
N TYR A 6 -14.28 16.68 7.58
CA TYR A 6 -15.62 16.19 7.23
C TYR A 6 -15.64 15.18 6.07
N GLY A 7 -14.47 14.89 5.47
CA GLY A 7 -14.27 13.90 4.42
C GLY A 7 -13.17 12.90 4.80
N SER A 8 -12.17 12.71 3.93
CA SER A 8 -11.05 11.78 4.19
C SER A 8 -10.27 12.09 5.46
N LEU A 9 -10.24 13.36 5.88
CA LEU A 9 -9.62 13.79 7.14
C LEU A 9 -10.22 13.14 8.40
N ILE A 10 -11.40 12.51 8.33
CA ILE A 10 -11.95 11.74 9.45
C ILE A 10 -11.06 10.53 9.79
N TRP A 11 -10.47 9.87 8.78
CA TRP A 11 -9.62 8.68 8.95
C TRP A 11 -8.17 8.85 8.48
N LYS A 12 -7.88 9.79 7.57
CA LYS A 12 -6.54 10.09 7.02
C LYS A 12 -6.24 11.58 7.20
N ALA A 13 -5.79 11.95 8.41
CA ALA A 13 -5.39 13.32 8.75
C ALA A 13 -4.19 13.77 7.92
N ASP A 14 -3.12 12.98 7.91
CA ASP A 14 -1.92 13.20 7.10
C ASP A 14 -1.17 14.50 7.44
N PHE A 15 -1.18 14.88 8.72
CA PHE A 15 -0.40 15.99 9.29
C PHE A 15 -0.26 15.84 10.81
N PRO A 16 0.76 16.45 11.45
CA PRO A 16 0.92 16.41 12.90
C PRO A 16 -0.16 17.24 13.62
N TYR A 17 -0.70 16.69 14.71
CA TYR A 17 -1.67 17.37 15.58
C TYR A 17 -1.40 17.04 17.06
N GLU A 18 -1.71 17.97 17.95
CA GLU A 18 -1.61 17.82 19.41
C GLU A 18 -2.81 17.07 19.99
N LYS A 19 -4.00 17.34 19.46
CA LYS A 19 -5.26 16.82 20.00
C LYS A 19 -6.25 16.51 18.87
N LYS A 20 -7.06 15.47 19.05
CA LYS A 20 -8.16 15.06 18.17
C LYS A 20 -9.46 14.99 18.97
N LEU A 21 -10.53 15.56 18.44
CA LEU A 21 -11.86 15.55 19.06
C LEU A 21 -12.92 15.19 18.04
N VAL A 22 -13.89 14.36 18.43
CA VAL A 22 -15.07 14.07 17.61
C VAL A 22 -16.19 15.03 18.01
N GLY A 23 -16.94 15.53 17.03
CA GLY A 23 -18.05 16.46 17.27
C GLY A 23 -18.71 16.86 15.96
N HIS A 24 -19.45 17.95 15.96
CA HIS A 24 -20.18 18.44 14.78
C HIS A 24 -20.08 19.95 14.61
N ILE A 25 -20.39 20.41 13.40
CA ILE A 25 -20.65 21.82 13.07
C ILE A 25 -22.12 21.96 12.65
N LYS A 26 -22.67 23.18 12.75
CA LYS A 26 -24.07 23.48 12.45
C LYS A 26 -24.25 24.37 11.22
N GLY A 27 -25.41 24.26 10.57
CA GLY A 27 -25.79 25.08 9.41
C GLY A 27 -25.16 24.62 8.09
N TYR A 28 -24.70 23.37 8.03
CA TYR A 28 -24.12 22.78 6.82
C TYR A 28 -24.71 21.42 6.53
N VAL A 29 -24.61 20.98 5.28
CA VAL A 29 -24.88 19.61 4.86
C VAL A 29 -23.71 19.08 4.03
N ARG A 30 -23.40 17.79 4.20
CA ARG A 30 -22.37 17.09 3.42
C ARG A 30 -22.93 16.59 2.09
N ARG A 31 -22.27 16.86 0.97
CA ARG A 31 -22.70 16.41 -0.37
C ARG A 31 -21.54 15.94 -1.23
N PHE A 32 -21.74 14.91 -2.06
CA PHE A 32 -20.76 14.37 -3.02
C PHE A 32 -20.68 15.20 -4.32
N TYR A 33 -20.71 16.53 -4.20
CA TYR A 33 -20.85 17.45 -5.33
C TYR A 33 -19.52 18.04 -5.80
N GLN A 34 -18.39 17.54 -5.30
CA GLN A 34 -17.08 17.99 -5.75
C GLN A 34 -16.45 16.98 -6.70
N LYS A 35 -15.95 17.44 -7.85
CA LYS A 35 -15.14 16.66 -8.78
C LYS A 35 -13.72 16.50 -8.24
N SER A 36 -13.21 15.27 -8.28
CA SER A 36 -11.80 14.96 -8.00
C SER A 36 -11.14 14.44 -9.27
N THR A 37 -10.28 15.26 -9.86
CA THR A 37 -9.59 14.96 -11.14
C THR A 37 -8.20 14.34 -10.97
N ASP A 38 -7.70 14.22 -9.75
CA ASP A 38 -6.33 13.79 -9.44
C ASP A 38 -6.25 12.69 -8.37
N HIS A 39 -7.13 12.71 -7.35
CA HIS A 39 -7.09 11.75 -6.25
C HIS A 39 -8.03 10.56 -6.44
N ARG A 40 -9.33 10.80 -6.60
CA ARG A 40 -10.38 9.76 -6.67
C ARG A 40 -10.95 9.56 -8.08
N GLY A 41 -10.41 10.29 -9.05
CA GLY A 41 -10.64 10.11 -10.48
C GLY A 41 -9.44 10.59 -11.28
N VAL A 42 -9.65 10.78 -12.58
CA VAL A 42 -8.68 11.33 -13.53
C VAL A 42 -9.30 12.51 -14.28
N PRO A 43 -8.53 13.38 -14.96
CA PRO A 43 -9.08 14.56 -15.63
C PRO A 43 -10.17 14.24 -16.65
N THR A 44 -10.07 13.11 -17.34
CA THR A 44 -11.05 12.64 -18.33
C THR A 44 -12.27 11.95 -17.71
N LYS A 45 -12.18 11.52 -16.45
CA LYS A 45 -13.22 10.80 -15.72
C LYS A 45 -13.10 11.10 -14.22
N PRO A 46 -13.60 12.27 -13.77
CA PRO A 46 -13.42 12.72 -12.40
C PRO A 46 -14.18 11.84 -11.40
N GLY A 47 -13.64 11.69 -10.20
CA GLY A 47 -14.35 11.10 -9.07
C GLY A 47 -15.28 12.13 -8.42
N ARG A 48 -16.14 11.66 -7.53
CA ARG A 48 -17.00 12.43 -6.64
C ARG A 48 -16.48 12.35 -5.21
N VAL A 49 -16.19 13.50 -4.64
CA VAL A 49 -15.78 13.66 -3.23
C VAL A 49 -16.69 14.64 -2.51
N VAL A 50 -16.61 14.65 -1.19
CA VAL A 50 -17.52 15.47 -0.39
C VAL A 50 -17.09 16.93 -0.33
N THR A 51 -18.07 17.82 -0.39
CA THR A 51 -17.97 19.22 0.04
C THR A 51 -19.08 19.50 1.06
N LEU A 52 -19.04 20.69 1.66
CA LEU A 52 -20.11 21.20 2.51
C LEU A 52 -20.91 22.25 1.74
N LEU A 53 -22.22 22.27 1.93
CA LEU A 53 -23.10 23.34 1.46
C LEU A 53 -23.76 23.99 2.67
N ALA A 54 -23.98 25.30 2.61
CA ALA A 54 -24.76 25.99 3.61
C ALA A 54 -26.20 25.44 3.61
N SER A 55 -26.71 25.08 4.79
CA SER A 55 -28.10 24.63 4.93
C SER A 55 -29.04 25.81 5.17
N THR A 56 -30.26 25.71 4.64
CA THR A 56 -31.36 26.60 5.01
C THR A 56 -31.82 26.39 6.45
N ASN A 57 -31.56 25.20 7.02
CA ASN A 57 -31.83 24.89 8.42
C ASN A 57 -30.55 25.08 9.27
N PRO A 58 -30.51 26.06 10.18
CA PRO A 58 -29.33 26.30 11.03
C PRO A 58 -29.06 25.17 12.03
N ASN A 59 -30.03 24.26 12.24
CA ASN A 59 -29.88 23.11 13.11
C ASN A 59 -29.32 21.87 12.39
N ASP A 60 -29.10 21.92 11.08
CA ASP A 60 -28.47 20.80 10.38
C ASP A 60 -27.04 20.62 10.85
N GLU A 61 -26.66 19.39 11.16
CA GLU A 61 -25.38 19.04 11.75
C GLU A 61 -24.53 18.22 10.79
N VAL A 62 -23.26 18.58 10.67
CA VAL A 62 -22.25 17.73 10.01
C VAL A 62 -21.26 17.24 11.05
N TRP A 63 -21.28 15.93 11.26
CA TRP A 63 -20.37 15.26 12.18
C TRP A 63 -19.02 14.98 11.54
N GLY A 64 -17.95 15.16 12.31
CA GLY A 64 -16.58 14.99 11.84
C GLY A 64 -15.57 15.02 12.98
N VAL A 65 -14.36 15.42 12.67
CA VAL A 65 -13.24 15.42 13.62
C VAL A 65 -12.50 16.75 13.60
N ALA A 66 -12.30 17.35 14.78
CA ALA A 66 -11.45 18.52 14.98
C ALA A 66 -10.02 18.11 15.39
N TYR A 67 -9.03 18.72 14.77
CA TYR A 67 -7.60 18.53 15.04
C TYR A 67 -6.97 19.82 15.53
N LYS A 68 -6.29 19.78 16.68
CA LYS A 68 -5.52 20.89 17.23
C LYS A 68 -4.10 20.84 16.70
N ILE A 69 -3.68 21.88 16.00
CA ILE A 69 -2.33 22.01 15.43
C ILE A 69 -1.50 22.92 16.34
N SER A 70 -0.30 22.47 16.69
CA SER A 70 0.68 23.23 17.48
C SER A 70 1.13 24.48 16.74
N SER A 71 1.47 25.55 17.46
CA SER A 71 1.92 26.81 16.87
C SER A 71 3.12 26.66 15.93
N GLU A 72 4.03 25.73 16.24
CA GLU A 72 5.23 25.44 15.44
C GLU A 72 4.92 24.78 14.09
N ASN A 73 3.79 24.07 13.99
CA ASN A 73 3.41 23.32 12.80
C ASN A 73 2.35 24.03 11.94
N ILE A 74 1.82 25.18 12.37
CA ILE A 74 0.71 25.86 11.66
C ILE A 74 1.07 26.08 10.20
N ASP A 75 2.21 26.71 9.91
CA ASP A 75 2.56 27.08 8.53
C ASP A 75 2.75 25.83 7.64
N ASN A 76 3.37 24.77 8.17
CA ASN A 76 3.56 23.52 7.44
C ASN A 76 2.21 22.84 7.15
N VAL A 77 1.35 22.69 8.16
CA VAL A 77 0.04 22.05 7.98
C VAL A 77 -0.87 22.88 7.07
N VAL A 78 -0.84 24.21 7.18
CA VAL A 78 -1.59 25.09 6.29
C VAL A 78 -1.09 24.97 4.86
N ASN A 79 0.22 24.99 4.61
CA ASN A 79 0.79 24.81 3.26
C ASN A 79 0.45 23.43 2.67
N HIS A 80 0.54 22.38 3.49
CA HIS A 80 0.16 21.03 3.08
C HIS A 80 -1.33 20.93 2.72
N LEU A 81 -2.21 21.48 3.55
CA LEU A 81 -3.65 21.52 3.29
C LEU A 81 -3.97 22.40 2.07
N ASP A 82 -3.29 23.53 1.89
CA ASP A 82 -3.49 24.40 0.73
C ASP A 82 -3.06 23.71 -0.58
N PHE A 83 -1.99 22.91 -0.55
CA PHE A 83 -1.58 22.07 -1.67
C PHE A 83 -2.56 20.92 -1.93
N ARG A 84 -3.01 20.25 -0.87
CA ARG A 84 -3.99 19.15 -0.95
C ARG A 84 -5.34 19.63 -1.49
N GLU A 85 -5.74 20.85 -1.11
CA GLU A 85 -7.00 21.48 -1.48
C GLU A 85 -6.83 22.50 -2.63
N LYS A 86 -5.77 22.36 -3.44
CA LYS A 86 -5.47 23.19 -4.63
C LYS A 86 -6.60 23.28 -5.65
N GLY A 87 -7.61 22.43 -5.53
CA GLY A 87 -8.84 22.44 -6.33
C GLY A 87 -9.82 23.57 -6.03
N GLY A 88 -9.42 24.65 -5.35
CA GLY A 88 -10.23 25.87 -5.18
C GLY A 88 -11.03 25.95 -3.87
N TYR A 89 -10.58 25.31 -2.79
CA TYR A 89 -11.27 25.38 -1.50
C TYR A 89 -11.00 26.71 -0.78
N LYS A 90 -12.01 27.25 -0.12
CA LYS A 90 -11.91 28.45 0.72
C LYS A 90 -11.83 28.07 2.20
N LYS A 91 -11.10 28.86 2.98
CA LYS A 91 -11.04 28.72 4.44
C LYS A 91 -12.21 29.48 5.07
N LYS A 92 -12.98 28.83 5.94
CA LYS A 92 -14.01 29.48 6.77
C LYS A 92 -13.84 29.12 8.24
N THR A 93 -14.16 30.06 9.11
CA THR A 93 -14.16 29.84 10.56
C THR A 93 -15.58 29.53 11.01
N VAL A 94 -15.77 28.38 11.65
CA VAL A 94 -17.09 27.90 12.11
C VAL A 94 -17.03 27.43 13.55
N LEU A 95 -18.17 27.47 14.22
CA LEU A 95 -18.31 27.01 15.61
C LEU A 95 -18.47 25.48 15.62
N PHE A 96 -17.59 24.80 16.34
CA PHE A 96 -17.58 23.35 16.53
C PHE A 96 -18.10 22.98 17.91
N TYR A 97 -18.91 21.93 17.95
CA TYR A 97 -19.54 21.39 19.15
C TYR A 97 -18.92 20.01 19.42
N PRO A 98 -18.03 19.88 20.41
CA PRO A 98 -17.47 18.59 20.81
C PRO A 98 -18.56 17.60 21.20
N ARG A 99 -18.31 16.30 21.00
CA ARG A 99 -19.22 15.25 21.45
C ARG A 99 -19.36 15.29 22.97
N ASP A 100 -20.60 15.37 23.41
CA ASP A 100 -20.97 15.12 24.79
C ASP A 100 -21.02 13.60 25.07
N LEU A 101 -20.08 13.11 25.89
CA LEU A 101 -19.98 11.70 26.26
C LEU A 101 -21.03 11.28 27.30
N THR A 102 -21.71 12.22 27.95
CA THR A 102 -22.65 11.92 29.04
C THR A 102 -24.00 11.40 28.55
N LYS A 103 -24.40 11.75 27.32
CA LYS A 103 -25.70 11.35 26.72
C LYS A 103 -25.75 9.91 26.20
N PHE A 104 -24.61 9.25 26.04
CA PHE A 104 -24.56 7.85 25.55
C PHE A 104 -24.83 6.80 26.63
N VAL A 105 -24.69 7.15 27.92
CA VAL A 105 -24.86 6.20 29.04
C VAL A 105 -26.34 5.95 29.37
N GLN A 106 -27.26 6.81 28.93
CA GLN A 106 -28.68 6.75 29.35
C GLN A 106 -29.62 5.99 28.39
N SER A 107 -29.15 5.60 27.20
CA SER A 107 -29.97 4.88 26.21
C SER A 107 -29.49 3.44 26.02
N GLY A 108 -29.85 2.56 26.96
CA GLY A 108 -30.19 1.15 26.71
C GLY A 108 -29.11 0.18 26.18
N SER A 109 -28.53 -0.60 27.10
CA SER A 109 -28.39 -2.07 27.04
C SER A 109 -28.17 -2.73 25.66
N ASN A 110 -26.91 -2.81 25.23
CA ASN A 110 -26.24 -3.98 24.61
C ASN A 110 -24.83 -3.63 24.07
N ALA A 111 -24.04 -2.88 24.83
CA ALA A 111 -22.74 -2.36 24.37
C ALA A 111 -21.50 -3.10 24.93
N ASN A 112 -21.63 -4.38 25.31
CA ASN A 112 -20.46 -5.20 25.71
C ASN A 112 -19.76 -5.90 24.52
N VAL A 113 -20.23 -5.71 23.29
CA VAL A 113 -19.60 -6.28 22.08
C VAL A 113 -18.68 -5.28 21.37
N ALA A 114 -18.79 -3.97 21.64
CA ALA A 114 -18.03 -2.92 20.94
C ALA A 114 -16.80 -2.38 21.71
N LEU A 115 -16.39 -3.03 22.81
CA LEU A 115 -15.26 -2.61 23.65
C LEU A 115 -14.04 -3.52 23.58
N ASN A 116 -14.11 -4.64 22.85
CA ASN A 116 -12.98 -5.57 22.70
C ASN A 116 -12.26 -5.52 21.35
N ASP A 117 -12.73 -4.75 20.37
CA ASP A 117 -12.11 -4.68 19.03
C ASP A 117 -11.33 -3.38 18.77
N LEU A 118 -11.19 -2.53 19.79
CA LEU A 118 -10.33 -1.34 19.78
C LEU A 118 -9.06 -1.49 20.63
N SER A 119 -8.77 -2.69 21.15
CA SER A 119 -7.55 -2.98 21.93
C SER A 119 -6.36 -3.49 21.09
N ARG A 120 -6.45 -3.51 19.74
CA ARG A 120 -5.34 -3.93 18.85
C ARG A 120 -4.59 -2.78 18.16
N THR A 121 -4.72 -1.56 18.66
CA THR A 121 -3.84 -0.44 18.30
C THR A 121 -3.05 -0.01 19.54
N SER A 122 -1.77 -0.34 19.53
CA SER A 122 -0.80 0.05 20.56
C SER A 122 -0.62 1.57 20.58
N LEU A 123 -1.42 2.24 21.41
CA LEU A 123 -1.11 3.55 21.96
C LEU A 123 -0.75 3.32 23.43
N SER A 124 0.40 3.86 23.81
CA SER A 124 0.90 3.90 25.17
C SER A 124 -0.22 4.29 26.14
N THR A 125 -0.42 3.46 27.17
CA THR A 125 -1.08 3.84 28.42
C THR A 125 -0.29 4.96 29.09
N ALA A 126 -0.53 6.17 28.63
CA ALA A 126 -0.18 7.40 29.31
C ALA A 126 -1.23 8.44 28.93
N SER A 127 -2.18 8.66 29.85
CA SER A 127 -3.15 9.75 29.86
C SER A 127 -4.38 9.60 28.97
N LEU A 128 -5.19 8.56 29.21
CA LEU A 128 -6.64 8.71 29.10
C LEU A 128 -7.10 9.62 30.27
N SER A 129 -6.83 10.92 30.14
CA SER A 129 -7.51 11.90 30.98
C SER A 129 -8.95 11.99 30.50
N ASN A 130 -9.87 11.62 31.39
CA ASN A 130 -11.26 12.02 31.33
C ASN A 130 -11.32 13.53 31.02
N THR A 131 -11.66 13.90 29.79
CA THR A 131 -12.00 15.29 29.45
C THR A 131 -13.48 15.35 29.13
N SER A 132 -14.23 15.47 30.23
CA SER A 132 -15.56 16.02 30.34
C SER A 132 -15.64 17.44 29.75
N ASP A 133 -16.75 17.74 29.05
CA ASP A 133 -17.28 19.08 28.75
C ASP A 133 -16.29 20.13 28.19
N GLU A 134 -15.82 19.94 26.95
CA GLU A 134 -15.27 21.08 26.21
C GLU A 134 -16.40 21.93 25.62
N ALA A 135 -16.43 23.21 26.00
CA ALA A 135 -17.36 24.19 25.44
C ALA A 135 -17.15 24.33 23.92
N PRO A 136 -18.21 24.70 23.16
CA PRO A 136 -18.08 24.96 21.73
C PRO A 136 -16.99 25.99 21.44
N PHE A 137 -16.18 25.76 20.40
CA PHE A 137 -15.06 26.62 20.04
C PHE A 137 -14.93 26.78 18.51
N TYR A 138 -14.29 27.87 18.08
CA TYR A 138 -14.09 28.15 16.66
C TYR A 138 -12.93 27.35 16.06
N LEU A 139 -13.14 26.83 14.86
CA LEU A 139 -12.13 26.14 14.07
C LEU A 139 -12.23 26.48 12.58
N THR A 140 -11.24 26.05 11.79
CA THR A 140 -11.17 26.28 10.35
C THR A 140 -11.67 25.07 9.57
N ILE A 141 -12.55 25.32 8.61
CA ILE A 141 -12.95 24.37 7.55
C ILE A 141 -12.39 24.81 6.20
N TYR A 142 -12.13 23.83 5.34
CA TYR A 142 -11.81 24.01 3.93
C TYR A 142 -13.03 23.57 3.11
N ILE A 143 -13.65 24.45 2.33
CA ILE A 143 -14.92 24.20 1.64
C ILE A 143 -14.83 24.56 0.15
N GLY A 144 -15.27 23.67 -0.73
CA GLY A 144 -15.45 23.94 -2.15
C GLY A 144 -16.87 24.44 -2.38
N GLU A 145 -17.04 25.75 -2.55
CA GLU A 145 -18.36 26.38 -2.74
C GLU A 145 -18.85 26.26 -4.19
N GLU A 146 -20.07 26.73 -4.46
CA GLU A 146 -20.71 26.61 -5.78
C GLU A 146 -19.97 27.37 -6.90
N ASP A 147 -19.13 28.35 -6.55
CA ASP A 147 -18.27 29.07 -7.49
C ASP A 147 -16.96 28.34 -7.81
N ASN A 148 -16.72 27.18 -7.19
CA ASN A 148 -15.55 26.36 -7.47
C ASN A 148 -15.67 25.70 -8.87
N PRO A 149 -14.65 25.78 -9.75
CA PRO A 149 -14.66 25.12 -11.06
C PRO A 149 -14.88 23.60 -11.02
N ASN A 150 -14.52 22.97 -9.89
CA ASN A 150 -14.71 21.55 -9.64
C ASN A 150 -16.05 21.25 -8.93
N TYR A 151 -16.90 22.24 -8.67
CA TYR A 151 -18.27 22.00 -8.24
C TYR A 151 -19.04 21.35 -9.38
N ALA A 152 -19.56 20.16 -9.12
CA ALA A 152 -20.29 19.40 -10.10
C ALA A 152 -21.77 19.79 -10.19
N GLY A 153 -22.28 20.50 -9.20
CA GLY A 153 -23.68 20.87 -9.11
C GLY A 153 -24.54 19.85 -8.36
N ILE A 154 -25.80 20.22 -8.19
CA ILE A 154 -26.83 19.34 -7.65
C ILE A 154 -27.17 18.33 -8.75
N GLU A 155 -26.84 17.07 -8.50
CA GLU A 155 -27.14 15.95 -9.39
C GLU A 155 -28.02 14.91 -8.69
N ASN A 156 -28.76 14.15 -9.49
CA ASN A 156 -29.54 13.03 -9.01
C ASN A 156 -28.60 11.98 -8.36
N LEU A 157 -29.05 11.41 -7.25
CA LEU A 157 -28.33 10.41 -6.48
C LEU A 157 -27.90 9.22 -7.33
N ASP A 158 -28.76 8.73 -8.22
CA ASP A 158 -28.49 7.57 -9.10
C ASP A 158 -27.38 7.89 -10.12
N THR A 159 -27.35 9.12 -10.63
CA THR A 159 -26.30 9.60 -11.52
C THR A 159 -24.96 9.68 -10.80
N ILE A 160 -24.97 10.19 -9.56
CA ILE A 160 -23.77 10.25 -8.72
C ILE A 160 -23.31 8.82 -8.39
N ALA A 161 -24.21 7.92 -8.01
CA ALA A 161 -23.92 6.53 -7.69
C ALA A 161 -23.30 5.79 -8.89
N SER A 162 -23.91 5.91 -10.07
CA SER A 162 -23.40 5.35 -11.32
C SER A 162 -21.99 5.88 -11.64
N HIS A 163 -21.75 7.17 -11.42
CA HIS A 163 -20.44 7.78 -11.62
C HIS A 163 -19.41 7.29 -10.60
N ILE A 164 -19.77 7.19 -9.32
CA ILE A 164 -18.91 6.65 -8.25
C ILE A 164 -18.50 5.21 -8.57
N LEU A 165 -19.44 4.38 -9.03
CA LEU A 165 -19.20 2.97 -9.35
C LEU A 165 -18.05 2.79 -10.36
N VAL A 166 -17.96 3.67 -11.36
CA VAL A 166 -17.05 3.49 -12.49
C VAL A 166 -15.79 4.36 -12.43
N SER A 167 -15.63 5.21 -11.40
CA SER A 167 -14.51 6.16 -11.29
C SER A 167 -13.38 5.67 -10.36
N ARG A 168 -12.14 5.91 -10.78
CA ARG A 168 -10.91 5.52 -10.06
C ARG A 168 -9.80 6.54 -10.27
N GLY A 169 -9.05 6.85 -9.22
CA GLY A 169 -7.90 7.75 -9.27
C GLY A 169 -6.67 7.18 -8.55
N MET A 170 -5.63 8.00 -8.38
CA MET A 170 -4.36 7.61 -7.75
C MET A 170 -4.54 7.09 -6.32
N SER A 171 -5.55 7.57 -5.59
CA SER A 171 -5.85 7.19 -4.21
C SER A 171 -6.83 6.01 -4.07
N GLY A 172 -7.13 5.28 -5.16
CA GLY A 172 -8.03 4.13 -5.17
C GLY A 172 -9.35 4.37 -5.91
N SER A 173 -10.28 3.42 -5.82
CA SER A 173 -11.61 3.56 -6.41
C SER A 173 -12.43 4.62 -5.66
N ASN A 174 -13.43 5.17 -6.34
CA ASN A 174 -14.34 6.11 -5.71
C ASN A 174 -15.35 5.39 -4.79
N THR A 175 -15.72 4.14 -5.10
CA THR A 175 -16.54 3.26 -4.24
C THR A 175 -15.88 3.04 -2.88
N GLU A 176 -14.57 2.76 -2.86
CA GLU A 176 -13.81 2.60 -1.62
C GLU A 176 -13.82 3.86 -0.76
N TYR A 177 -13.74 5.05 -1.37
CA TYR A 177 -13.85 6.32 -0.65
C TYR A 177 -15.22 6.49 0.02
N LEU A 178 -16.29 6.20 -0.72
CA LEU A 178 -17.67 6.25 -0.21
C LEU A 178 -17.83 5.31 0.98
N TYR A 179 -17.39 4.05 0.85
CA TYR A 179 -17.51 3.04 1.91
C TYR A 179 -16.65 3.34 3.13
N LYS A 180 -15.42 3.85 2.94
CA LYS A 180 -14.58 4.29 4.06
C LYS A 180 -15.20 5.46 4.81
N LEU A 181 -15.80 6.42 4.11
CA LEU A 181 -16.49 7.53 4.76
C LEU A 181 -17.74 7.07 5.51
N ALA A 182 -18.57 6.21 4.91
CA ALA A 182 -19.75 5.66 5.57
C ALA A 182 -19.40 4.85 6.83
N SER A 183 -18.38 3.98 6.74
CA SER A 183 -17.86 3.23 7.89
C SER A 183 -17.29 4.14 8.97
N ALA A 184 -16.47 5.13 8.59
CA ALA A 184 -15.93 6.10 9.53
C ALA A 184 -17.03 6.91 10.22
N MET A 185 -18.10 7.27 9.51
CA MET A 185 -19.27 7.95 10.07
C MET A 185 -20.03 7.10 11.07
N ARG A 186 -20.25 5.82 10.80
CA ARG A 186 -20.85 4.88 11.76
C ARG A 186 -19.99 4.72 13.01
N THR A 187 -18.66 4.70 12.85
CA THR A 187 -17.72 4.59 13.98
C THR A 187 -17.67 5.87 14.80
N ILE A 188 -17.53 7.03 14.15
CA ILE A 188 -17.48 8.28 14.89
C ILE A 188 -18.85 8.53 15.46
N ALA A 189 -19.96 8.58 14.72
CA ALA A 189 -21.28 8.98 15.22
C ALA A 189 -22.37 7.91 14.94
N PRO A 190 -22.44 6.82 15.74
CA PRO A 190 -23.33 5.68 15.46
C PRO A 190 -24.82 6.00 15.36
N GLY A 191 -25.30 7.01 16.09
CA GLY A 191 -26.71 7.41 16.11
C GLY A 191 -27.10 8.49 15.09
N VAL A 192 -26.15 8.98 14.28
CA VAL A 192 -26.38 10.07 13.34
C VAL A 192 -26.63 9.51 11.96
N GLN A 193 -27.74 9.92 11.34
CA GLN A 193 -28.08 9.58 9.97
C GLN A 193 -27.62 10.68 9.02
N ASP A 194 -26.55 10.42 8.27
CA ASP A 194 -26.15 11.24 7.12
C ASP A 194 -26.89 10.71 5.89
N GLU A 195 -28.11 11.23 5.66
CA GLU A 195 -29.04 10.69 4.67
C GLU A 195 -28.42 10.61 3.27
N HIS A 196 -27.71 11.65 2.83
CA HIS A 196 -27.12 11.66 1.49
C HIS A 196 -25.97 10.65 1.34
N LEU A 197 -25.09 10.54 2.35
CA LEU A 197 -23.99 9.58 2.35
C LEU A 197 -24.51 8.14 2.34
N PHE A 198 -25.46 7.81 3.22
CA PHE A 198 -25.97 6.45 3.35
C PHE A 198 -26.92 6.07 2.21
N ALA A 199 -27.67 7.03 1.65
CA ALA A 199 -28.45 6.77 0.44
C ALA A 199 -27.55 6.50 -0.76
N LEU A 200 -26.45 7.25 -0.93
CA LEU A 200 -25.44 6.96 -1.96
C LEU A 200 -24.79 5.59 -1.76
N GLU A 201 -24.43 5.22 -0.54
CA GLU A 201 -23.89 3.89 -0.25
C GLU A 201 -24.87 2.78 -0.66
N ARG A 202 -26.15 2.92 -0.34
CA ARG A 202 -27.19 1.95 -0.75
C ARG A 202 -27.33 1.87 -2.27
N ALA A 203 -27.40 3.02 -2.95
CA ALA A 203 -27.56 3.07 -4.40
C ALA A 203 -26.35 2.45 -5.14
N VAL A 204 -25.13 2.72 -4.69
CA VAL A 204 -23.93 2.11 -5.30
C VAL A 204 -23.92 0.59 -5.09
N LYS A 205 -24.27 0.11 -3.89
CA LYS A 205 -24.38 -1.34 -3.62
C LYS A 205 -25.44 -2.01 -4.49
N GLN A 206 -26.60 -1.37 -4.65
CA GLN A 206 -27.65 -1.87 -5.52
C GLN A 206 -27.18 -1.93 -6.99
N LEU A 207 -26.46 -0.92 -7.48
CA LEU A 207 -25.89 -0.95 -8.83
C LEU A 207 -24.80 -2.01 -9.00
N GLU A 208 -24.03 -2.31 -7.94
CA GLU A 208 -23.07 -3.43 -7.93
C GLU A 208 -23.82 -4.77 -8.04
N GLU A 209 -24.87 -4.97 -7.24
CA GLU A 209 -25.73 -6.17 -7.28
C GLU A 209 -26.44 -6.31 -8.63
N GLU A 210 -27.06 -5.25 -9.16
CA GLU A 210 -27.72 -5.25 -10.48
C GLU A 210 -26.73 -5.56 -11.61
N ARG A 211 -25.49 -5.06 -11.52
CA ARG A 211 -24.44 -5.38 -12.50
C ARG A 211 -24.02 -6.85 -12.43
N GLU A 212 -23.95 -7.41 -11.23
CA GLU A 212 -23.69 -8.84 -11.02
C GLU A 212 -24.86 -9.69 -11.53
N GLU A 213 -26.10 -9.34 -11.22
CA GLU A 213 -27.31 -10.02 -11.70
C GLU A 213 -27.45 -9.94 -13.22
N LEU A 214 -27.18 -8.78 -13.83
CA LEU A 214 -27.15 -8.63 -15.29
C LEU A 214 -26.02 -9.46 -15.92
N ALA A 215 -24.84 -9.51 -15.29
CA ALA A 215 -23.74 -10.37 -15.75
C ALA A 215 -24.12 -11.86 -15.69
N VAL A 216 -24.86 -12.28 -14.66
CA VAL A 216 -25.38 -13.65 -14.50
C VAL A 216 -26.52 -13.94 -15.49
N ALA A 217 -27.46 -13.01 -15.69
CA ALA A 217 -28.58 -13.17 -16.62
C ALA A 217 -28.11 -13.23 -18.08
N MET A 218 -27.12 -12.40 -18.45
CA MET A 218 -26.46 -12.46 -19.76
C MET A 218 -25.67 -13.77 -19.95
N SER A 219 -25.27 -14.44 -18.87
CA SER A 219 -24.66 -15.78 -18.91
C SER A 219 -25.70 -16.89 -19.19
N HIS A 220 -26.94 -16.76 -18.72
CA HIS A 220 -27.98 -17.78 -18.87
C HIS A 220 -28.71 -17.76 -20.22
N THR A 221 -28.81 -16.61 -20.91
CA THR A 221 -29.43 -16.51 -22.25
C THR A 221 -28.50 -16.90 -23.39
N ALA A 222 -27.20 -17.12 -23.14
CA ALA A 222 -26.18 -17.45 -24.15
C ALA A 222 -26.12 -18.96 -24.53
N GLY A 223 -27.16 -19.73 -24.21
CA GLY A 223 -27.19 -21.19 -24.38
C GLY A 223 -27.79 -21.72 -25.70
N MET A 224 -28.17 -20.86 -26.65
CA MET A 224 -28.75 -21.32 -27.92
C MET A 224 -28.56 -20.28 -29.02
N ASP A 225 -27.41 -20.34 -29.71
CA ASP A 225 -27.26 -20.22 -31.17
C ASP A 225 -25.79 -19.96 -31.56
N THR A 226 -25.33 -20.72 -32.55
CA THR A 226 -23.98 -20.76 -33.08
C THR A 226 -23.67 -19.54 -33.96
N SER A 227 -22.98 -18.53 -33.43
CA SER A 227 -22.04 -17.64 -34.16
C SER A 227 -21.49 -16.58 -33.20
N GLY A 228 -20.18 -16.34 -33.22
CA GLY A 228 -19.46 -15.65 -32.15
C GLY A 228 -19.88 -14.20 -31.86
N SER A 229 -19.95 -13.87 -30.57
CA SER A 229 -19.34 -12.68 -29.94
C SER A 229 -19.34 -12.80 -28.40
N PRO A 230 -18.41 -12.12 -27.69
CA PRO A 230 -17.90 -12.56 -26.38
C PRO A 230 -18.60 -11.92 -25.18
N VAL A 231 -18.55 -12.65 -24.05
CA VAL A 231 -19.00 -12.26 -22.71
C VAL A 231 -18.16 -11.08 -22.18
N PRO A 232 -18.77 -9.96 -21.72
CA PRO A 232 -18.02 -8.81 -21.21
C PRO A 232 -17.80 -8.95 -19.70
N ASP A 233 -16.66 -9.49 -19.28
CA ASP A 233 -15.86 -9.06 -18.10
C ASP A 233 -14.92 -10.16 -17.56
N ALA A 234 -15.00 -11.41 -18.06
CA ALA A 234 -13.87 -12.33 -17.95
C ALA A 234 -12.92 -12.07 -19.12
N ILE A 235 -11.68 -11.66 -18.85
CA ILE A 235 -10.65 -11.61 -19.88
C ILE A 235 -10.56 -13.04 -20.46
N PRO A 236 -10.78 -13.24 -21.77
CA PRO A 236 -10.72 -14.58 -22.35
C PRO A 236 -9.37 -15.21 -22.04
N LEU A 237 -9.35 -16.49 -21.65
CA LEU A 237 -8.12 -17.18 -21.30
C LEU A 237 -7.14 -17.16 -22.48
N GLU A 238 -7.65 -17.16 -23.71
CA GLU A 238 -6.87 -17.01 -24.94
C GLU A 238 -6.12 -15.68 -24.98
N LYS A 239 -6.76 -14.58 -24.58
CA LYS A 239 -6.11 -13.26 -24.52
C LYS A 239 -5.04 -13.22 -23.43
N LEU A 240 -5.29 -13.83 -22.28
CA LEU A 240 -4.29 -13.94 -21.21
C LEU A 240 -3.09 -14.80 -21.65
N GLN A 241 -3.31 -15.82 -22.47
CA GLN A 241 -2.24 -16.62 -23.08
C GLN A 241 -1.42 -15.80 -24.09
N GLU A 242 -2.05 -14.94 -24.89
CA GLU A 242 -1.32 -14.00 -25.76
C GLU A 242 -0.45 -13.04 -24.94
N ASP A 243 -1.00 -12.44 -23.88
CA ASP A 243 -0.27 -11.56 -22.97
C ASP A 243 0.88 -12.31 -22.27
N LEU A 244 0.69 -13.59 -21.93
CA LEU A 244 1.73 -14.46 -21.39
C LEU A 244 2.91 -14.61 -22.35
N ILE A 245 2.63 -14.93 -23.62
CA ILE A 245 3.66 -15.11 -24.65
C ILE A 245 4.45 -13.80 -24.84
N ILE A 246 3.75 -12.67 -24.91
CA ILE A 246 4.37 -11.35 -25.04
C ILE A 246 5.29 -11.06 -23.84
N ASN A 247 4.81 -11.31 -22.63
CA ASN A 247 5.59 -11.07 -21.41
C ASN A 247 6.79 -12.00 -21.29
N LEU A 248 6.68 -13.28 -21.66
CA LEU A 248 7.80 -14.23 -21.66
C LEU A 248 8.90 -13.84 -22.65
N ILE A 249 8.55 -13.29 -23.82
CA ILE A 249 9.54 -12.78 -24.78
C ILE A 249 10.33 -11.61 -24.18
N GLN A 250 9.63 -10.71 -23.47
CA GLN A 250 10.25 -9.54 -22.85
C GLN A 250 10.98 -9.86 -21.53
N GLU A 251 10.65 -10.97 -20.86
CA GLU A 251 11.25 -11.37 -19.58
C GLU A 251 12.78 -11.42 -19.65
N VAL A 252 13.32 -12.02 -20.71
CA VAL A 252 14.78 -12.18 -20.92
C VAL A 252 15.50 -10.83 -20.97
N LYS A 253 14.84 -9.78 -21.49
CA LYS A 253 15.41 -8.42 -21.58
C LYS A 253 15.61 -7.79 -20.21
N PHE A 254 14.74 -8.10 -19.25
CA PHE A 254 14.69 -7.48 -17.93
C PHE A 254 15.16 -8.41 -16.81
N GLN A 255 15.64 -9.62 -17.13
CA GLN A 255 16.14 -10.55 -16.13
C GLN A 255 17.52 -10.11 -15.61
N PRO A 256 17.65 -9.80 -14.30
CA PRO A 256 18.96 -9.52 -13.72
C PRO A 256 19.77 -10.81 -13.54
N ASN A 257 21.10 -10.69 -13.50
CA ASN A 257 22.00 -11.79 -13.16
C ASN A 257 22.94 -11.36 -12.05
N LEU A 258 22.55 -11.70 -10.81
CA LEU A 258 23.27 -11.31 -9.60
C LEU A 258 24.17 -12.42 -9.05
N HIS A 259 24.29 -13.57 -9.73
CA HIS A 259 25.11 -14.69 -9.26
C HIS A 259 26.61 -14.32 -9.12
N GLU A 260 27.05 -13.27 -9.82
CA GLU A 260 28.42 -12.76 -9.77
C GLU A 260 28.64 -11.66 -8.72
N LEU A 261 27.61 -11.21 -7.99
CA LEU A 261 27.78 -10.27 -6.88
C LEU A 261 28.54 -10.98 -5.75
N SER A 262 29.79 -10.56 -5.56
CA SER A 262 30.86 -11.25 -4.85
C SER A 262 30.47 -11.93 -3.53
N THR A 263 30.83 -13.21 -3.40
CA THR A 263 31.33 -13.80 -2.15
C THR A 263 32.67 -13.13 -1.83
N ALA A 264 32.62 -11.92 -1.31
CA ALA A 264 33.70 -10.94 -1.08
C ALA A 264 35.16 -11.47 -1.22
N THR A 265 35.85 -11.08 -2.30
CA THR A 265 37.33 -11.19 -2.43
C THR A 265 38.04 -9.83 -2.34
N GLN A 266 37.31 -8.70 -2.39
CA GLN A 266 37.84 -7.34 -2.19
C GLN A 266 36.96 -6.54 -1.22
N GLU A 267 37.58 -5.75 -0.32
CA GLU A 267 36.93 -5.10 0.85
C GLU A 267 35.87 -4.00 0.54
N ASP A 268 35.60 -3.62 -0.72
CA ASP A 268 34.73 -2.47 -1.06
C ASP A 268 33.67 -2.77 -2.16
N GLU A 269 33.46 -4.04 -2.52
CA GLU A 269 32.45 -4.44 -3.52
C GLU A 269 31.05 -4.59 -2.91
N ILE A 270 30.00 -4.37 -3.73
CA ILE A 270 28.61 -4.58 -3.31
C ILE A 270 28.38 -6.09 -3.11
N THR A 271 27.89 -6.46 -1.92
CA THR A 271 27.48 -7.82 -1.58
C THR A 271 25.95 -7.93 -1.59
N MET A 272 25.42 -9.17 -1.64
CA MET A 272 23.98 -9.44 -1.59
C MET A 272 23.31 -8.81 -0.36
N ASN A 273 23.94 -8.89 0.82
CA ASN A 273 23.42 -8.26 2.03
C ASN A 273 23.28 -6.73 1.92
N VAL A 274 24.17 -6.06 1.19
CA VAL A 274 24.06 -4.60 0.96
C VAL A 274 22.91 -4.31 -0.01
N ARG A 275 22.76 -5.14 -1.05
CA ARG A 275 21.65 -5.05 -2.00
C ARG A 275 20.30 -5.23 -1.30
N ASP A 276 20.18 -6.23 -0.42
CA ASP A 276 18.94 -6.56 0.29
C ASP A 276 18.54 -5.48 1.30
N LYS A 277 19.53 -4.89 1.98
CA LYS A 277 19.30 -3.69 2.82
C LYS A 277 18.77 -2.53 1.99
N SER A 278 19.34 -2.29 0.81
CA SER A 278 18.84 -1.27 -0.11
C SER A 278 17.43 -1.58 -0.62
N ALA A 279 17.13 -2.83 -0.98
CA ALA A 279 15.78 -3.25 -1.38
C ALA A 279 14.77 -3.03 -0.26
N SER A 280 15.14 -3.30 0.99
CA SER A 280 14.32 -3.02 2.18
C SER A 280 14.04 -1.52 2.35
N VAL A 281 15.04 -0.66 2.10
CA VAL A 281 14.86 0.80 2.09
C VAL A 281 13.90 1.23 0.97
N LEU A 282 14.00 0.65 -0.23
CA LEU A 282 13.08 0.95 -1.32
C LEU A 282 11.63 0.59 -0.98
N ARG A 283 11.42 -0.52 -0.28
CA ARG A 283 10.10 -0.91 0.22
C ARG A 283 9.57 0.09 1.26
N CYS A 284 10.43 0.56 2.17
CA CYS A 284 10.07 1.63 3.10
C CYS A 284 9.71 2.93 2.38
N LEU A 285 10.47 3.33 1.36
CA LEU A 285 10.17 4.51 0.55
C LEU A 285 8.82 4.36 -0.17
N LYS A 286 8.53 3.19 -0.75
CA LYS A 286 7.22 2.90 -1.34
C LYS A 286 6.09 3.11 -0.34
N VAL A 287 6.25 2.64 0.89
CA VAL A 287 5.25 2.84 1.96
C VAL A 287 5.15 4.31 2.37
N LEU A 288 6.28 5.00 2.54
CA LEU A 288 6.32 6.41 2.96
C LEU A 288 5.67 7.35 1.94
N TYR A 289 5.83 7.05 0.65
CA TYR A 289 5.26 7.83 -0.44
C TYR A 289 3.90 7.35 -0.92
N ASP A 290 3.33 6.31 -0.29
CA ASP A 290 2.06 5.69 -0.71
C ASP A 290 2.07 5.30 -2.20
N SER A 291 3.25 4.87 -2.71
CA SER A 291 3.46 4.52 -4.12
C SER A 291 2.91 3.14 -4.45
N ARG A 292 2.59 2.91 -5.73
CA ARG A 292 2.18 1.58 -6.23
C ARG A 292 3.32 0.57 -6.13
N SER A 293 2.97 -0.71 -5.95
CA SER A 293 3.91 -1.83 -5.97
C SER A 293 4.76 -1.84 -7.26
N ASP A 294 4.17 -1.42 -8.40
CA ASP A 294 4.84 -1.27 -9.68
C ASP A 294 6.10 -0.38 -9.62
N VAL A 295 6.07 0.71 -8.84
CA VAL A 295 7.22 1.61 -8.64
C VAL A 295 8.34 0.86 -7.93
N PHE A 296 8.01 0.09 -6.89
CA PHE A 296 8.97 -0.70 -6.15
C PHE A 296 9.62 -1.78 -7.02
N PHE A 297 8.83 -2.57 -7.75
CA PHE A 297 9.37 -3.63 -8.61
C PHE A 297 10.19 -3.08 -9.78
N MET A 298 9.80 -1.95 -10.36
CA MET A 298 10.62 -1.28 -11.37
C MET A 298 11.93 -0.76 -10.79
N ALA A 299 11.91 -0.18 -9.58
CA ALA A 299 13.11 0.27 -8.91
C ALA A 299 14.08 -0.89 -8.60
N ILE A 300 13.55 -2.02 -8.13
CA ILE A 300 14.33 -3.25 -7.92
C ILE A 300 14.93 -3.73 -9.23
N ASN A 301 14.14 -3.79 -10.31
CA ASN A 301 14.61 -4.23 -11.61
C ASN A 301 15.73 -3.33 -12.16
N LEU A 302 15.55 -2.01 -12.14
CA LEU A 302 16.55 -1.03 -12.55
C LEU A 302 17.86 -1.19 -11.74
N MET A 303 17.74 -1.33 -10.43
CA MET A 303 18.87 -1.54 -9.53
C MET A 303 19.63 -2.83 -9.87
N ASP A 304 18.93 -3.97 -9.94
CA ASP A 304 19.54 -5.28 -10.15
C ASP A 304 20.13 -5.44 -11.56
N CYS A 305 19.44 -4.97 -12.60
CA CYS A 305 19.97 -4.94 -13.96
C CYS A 305 21.20 -4.04 -14.08
N PHE A 306 21.23 -2.92 -13.34
CA PHE A 306 22.41 -2.05 -13.32
C PHE A 306 23.60 -2.73 -12.64
N LEU A 307 23.38 -3.38 -11.50
CA LEU A 307 24.42 -4.13 -10.79
C LEU A 307 24.96 -5.32 -11.60
N THR A 308 24.12 -5.93 -12.44
CA THR A 308 24.53 -6.97 -13.39
C THR A 308 25.57 -6.44 -14.39
N LYS A 309 25.40 -5.19 -14.87
CA LYS A 309 26.27 -4.60 -15.90
C LYS A 309 27.44 -3.77 -15.34
N VAL A 310 27.39 -3.38 -14.06
CA VAL A 310 28.32 -2.41 -13.48
C VAL A 310 28.86 -2.90 -12.14
N LYS A 311 30.19 -3.12 -12.09
CA LYS A 311 30.92 -3.31 -10.84
C LYS A 311 31.02 -1.99 -10.09
N ALA A 312 30.12 -1.78 -9.13
CA ALA A 312 30.07 -0.60 -8.30
C ALA A 312 30.61 -0.88 -6.88
N ARG A 313 31.14 0.17 -6.24
CA ARG A 313 31.58 0.12 -4.84
C ARG A 313 30.40 0.26 -3.90
N GLN A 314 30.48 -0.38 -2.73
CA GLN A 314 29.41 -0.38 -1.73
C GLN A 314 28.92 1.04 -1.36
N ARG A 315 29.83 2.02 -1.28
CA ARG A 315 29.51 3.43 -0.99
C ARG A 315 28.51 4.07 -1.95
N HIS A 316 28.34 3.54 -3.15
CA HIS A 316 27.42 4.06 -4.16
C HIS A 316 26.05 3.36 -4.14
N MET A 317 25.87 2.30 -3.36
CA MET A 317 24.64 1.49 -3.37
C MET A 317 23.38 2.30 -2.99
N ALA A 318 23.49 3.16 -1.99
CA ALA A 318 22.37 4.03 -1.60
C ALA A 318 22.00 5.03 -2.72
N CYS A 319 23.00 5.57 -3.42
CA CYS A 319 22.79 6.45 -4.58
C CYS A 319 22.09 5.69 -5.72
N ILE A 320 22.54 4.47 -6.02
CA ILE A 320 21.98 3.61 -7.09
C ILE A 320 20.52 3.28 -6.79
N SER A 321 20.24 2.75 -5.60
CA SER A 321 18.88 2.35 -5.21
C SER A 321 17.90 3.52 -5.19
N VAL A 322 18.24 4.63 -4.53
CA VAL A 322 17.35 5.82 -4.48
C VAL A 322 17.17 6.43 -5.87
N CYS A 323 18.21 6.44 -6.70
CA CYS A 323 18.08 6.90 -8.08
C CYS A 323 17.16 6.00 -8.90
N ALA A 324 17.25 4.67 -8.75
CA ALA A 324 16.35 3.72 -9.39
C ALA A 324 14.89 3.94 -8.96
N PHE A 325 14.64 4.23 -7.67
CA PHE A 325 13.30 4.58 -7.17
C PHE A 325 12.78 5.90 -7.74
N TYR A 326 13.64 6.92 -7.80
CA TYR A 326 13.30 8.20 -8.42
C TYR A 326 12.92 8.03 -9.90
N MET A 327 13.71 7.26 -10.66
CA MET A 327 13.42 6.94 -12.06
C MET A 327 12.12 6.16 -12.19
N ALA A 328 11.87 5.21 -11.28
CA ALA A 328 10.67 4.41 -11.29
C ALA A 328 9.42 5.26 -11.07
N SER A 329 9.43 6.10 -10.03
CA SER A 329 8.32 6.99 -9.71
C SER A 329 8.07 7.99 -10.84
N ARG A 330 9.12 8.59 -11.43
CA ARG A 330 8.96 9.52 -12.56
C ARG A 330 8.33 8.88 -13.81
N THR A 331 8.50 7.57 -13.98
CA THR A 331 8.02 6.86 -15.17
C THR A 331 6.58 6.35 -15.00
N LEU A 332 6.19 5.97 -13.78
CA LEU A 332 4.89 5.35 -13.48
C LEU A 332 3.91 6.26 -12.73
N GLU A 333 4.40 7.32 -12.11
CA GLU A 333 3.67 8.24 -11.23
C GLU A 333 4.09 9.69 -11.49
N THR A 334 3.56 10.62 -10.69
CA THR A 334 3.98 12.02 -10.74
C THR A 334 5.43 12.18 -10.25
N PRO A 335 6.25 13.02 -10.91
CA PRO A 335 7.65 13.21 -10.51
C PRO A 335 7.76 13.67 -9.06
N MET A 336 8.55 12.95 -8.26
CA MET A 336 8.85 13.31 -6.87
C MET A 336 9.82 14.49 -6.82
N ASP A 337 9.72 15.31 -5.77
CA ASP A 337 10.77 16.27 -5.45
C ASP A 337 12.06 15.53 -5.05
N ILE A 338 13.13 15.78 -5.81
CA ILE A 338 14.44 15.14 -5.63
C ILE A 338 15.03 15.50 -4.27
N GLU A 339 14.89 16.76 -3.84
CA GLU A 339 15.48 17.21 -2.57
C GLU A 339 14.78 16.57 -1.38
N HIS A 340 13.45 16.48 -1.44
CA HIS A 340 12.68 15.77 -0.44
C HIS A 340 13.02 14.26 -0.40
N LEU A 341 13.16 13.60 -1.55
CA LEU A 341 13.54 12.18 -1.62
C LEU A 341 14.93 11.92 -1.04
N ILE A 342 15.90 12.79 -1.31
CA ILE A 342 17.24 12.70 -0.72
C ILE A 342 17.18 12.86 0.79
N SER A 343 16.41 13.84 1.27
CA SER A 343 16.23 14.11 2.70
C SER A 343 15.65 12.90 3.44
N ILE A 344 14.58 12.30 2.90
CA ILE A 344 13.91 11.13 3.51
C ILE A 344 14.75 9.87 3.40
N SER A 345 15.33 9.58 2.23
CA SER A 345 16.09 8.34 2.00
C SER A 345 17.42 8.29 2.74
N GLN A 346 17.94 9.44 3.17
CA GLN A 346 19.21 9.57 3.88
C GLN A 346 20.41 8.95 3.15
N CYS A 347 20.34 8.85 1.83
CA CYS A 347 21.37 8.20 1.01
C CYS A 347 22.70 8.97 0.97
N ARG A 348 22.79 10.13 1.64
CA ARG A 348 23.96 11.04 1.70
C ARG A 348 24.44 11.52 0.32
N CYS A 349 23.55 11.49 -0.66
CA CYS A 349 23.81 11.97 -2.01
C CYS A 349 23.28 13.39 -2.19
N THR A 350 23.85 14.16 -3.12
CA THR A 350 23.29 15.44 -3.55
C THR A 350 22.34 15.24 -4.75
N ALA A 351 21.49 16.22 -5.05
CA ALA A 351 20.64 16.17 -6.25
C ALA A 351 21.46 15.99 -7.54
N ASP A 352 22.66 16.57 -7.59
CA ASP A 352 23.57 16.39 -8.72
C ASP A 352 24.23 15.01 -8.76
N ASP A 353 24.45 14.35 -7.62
CA ASP A 353 24.84 12.94 -7.59
C ASP A 353 23.75 12.05 -8.18
N LEU A 354 22.47 12.30 -7.82
CA LEU A 354 21.34 11.55 -8.36
C LEU A 354 21.17 11.77 -9.86
N LYS A 355 21.31 13.01 -10.36
CA LYS A 355 21.29 13.29 -11.81
C LYS A 355 22.41 12.56 -12.54
N ARG A 356 23.65 12.62 -12.03
CA ARG A 356 24.79 11.88 -12.60
C ARG A 356 24.58 10.37 -12.56
N MET A 357 23.97 9.85 -11.50
CA MET A 357 23.68 8.42 -11.37
C MET A 357 22.59 8.00 -12.35
N ARG A 358 21.54 8.82 -12.53
CA ARG A 358 20.49 8.60 -13.52
C ARG A 358 21.09 8.46 -14.91
N ASP A 359 21.92 9.42 -15.32
CA ASP A 359 22.54 9.40 -16.65
C ASP A 359 23.41 8.14 -16.85
N LYS A 360 24.05 7.63 -15.78
CA LYS A 360 24.78 6.36 -15.81
C LYS A 360 23.86 5.15 -15.95
N ILE A 361 22.77 5.10 -15.19
CA ILE A 361 21.80 4.00 -15.25
C ILE A 361 21.15 3.97 -16.63
N GLU A 362 20.64 5.11 -17.11
CA GLU A 362 20.04 5.26 -18.43
C GLU A 362 21.01 4.85 -19.54
N GLY A 363 22.26 5.33 -19.49
CA GLY A 363 23.27 5.01 -20.49
C GLY A 363 23.72 3.54 -20.47
N LYS A 364 23.76 2.88 -19.31
CA LYS A 364 24.20 1.47 -19.18
C LYS A 364 23.09 0.47 -19.47
N LEU A 365 21.85 0.82 -19.15
CA LEU A 365 20.69 0.00 -19.42
C LEU A 365 20.08 0.25 -20.80
N GLU A 366 20.54 1.29 -21.51
CA GLU A 366 19.92 1.77 -22.75
C GLU A 366 18.43 2.08 -22.52
N TRP A 367 18.14 2.71 -21.38
CA TRP A 367 16.78 2.92 -20.90
C TRP A 367 16.09 4.03 -21.69
N ALA A 368 15.10 3.65 -22.51
CA ALA A 368 14.30 4.61 -23.26
C ALA A 368 13.18 5.22 -22.40
N SER A 369 12.77 6.45 -22.72
CA SER A 369 11.65 7.11 -22.05
C SER A 369 10.35 6.33 -22.25
N GLY A 370 9.65 6.03 -21.16
CA GLY A 370 8.40 5.25 -21.18
C GLY A 370 8.57 3.72 -21.18
N THR A 371 9.81 3.21 -21.10
CA THR A 371 10.06 1.76 -20.94
C THR A 371 9.47 1.28 -19.61
N GLN A 372 8.71 0.19 -19.65
CA GLN A 372 8.24 -0.52 -18.46
C GLN A 372 8.85 -1.93 -18.46
N PRO A 373 9.51 -2.36 -17.38
CA PRO A 373 10.09 -3.68 -17.30
C PRO A 373 9.02 -4.72 -17.03
N ILE A 374 9.19 -5.91 -17.60
CA ILE A 374 8.44 -7.09 -17.15
C ILE A 374 9.07 -7.56 -15.85
N THR A 375 8.25 -7.63 -14.80
CA THR A 375 8.69 -7.98 -13.44
C THR A 375 7.91 -9.17 -12.90
N ALA A 376 8.33 -9.69 -11.75
CA ALA A 376 7.60 -10.78 -11.10
C ALA A 376 6.16 -10.35 -10.74
N LEU A 377 5.91 -9.07 -10.48
CA LEU A 377 4.56 -8.54 -10.24
C LEU A 377 3.68 -8.61 -11.49
N THR A 378 4.26 -8.37 -12.67
CA THR A 378 3.56 -8.49 -13.96
C THR A 378 3.04 -9.92 -14.16
N PHE A 379 3.92 -10.91 -13.96
CA PHE A 379 3.54 -12.32 -14.06
C PHE A 379 2.60 -12.76 -12.95
N LEU A 380 2.77 -12.26 -11.71
CA LEU A 380 1.91 -12.61 -10.59
C LEU A 380 0.46 -12.20 -10.84
N ARG A 381 0.23 -10.96 -11.30
CA ARG A 381 -1.12 -10.49 -11.64
C ARG A 381 -1.70 -11.28 -12.82
N LEU A 382 -0.91 -11.47 -13.88
CA LEU A 382 -1.33 -12.27 -15.04
C LEU A 382 -1.71 -13.71 -14.66
N PHE A 383 -0.88 -14.40 -13.87
CA PHE A 383 -1.19 -15.75 -13.41
C PHE A 383 -2.40 -15.77 -12.49
N ASN A 384 -2.56 -14.78 -11.60
CA ASN A 384 -3.75 -14.68 -10.77
C ASN A 384 -5.02 -14.59 -11.64
N ASP A 385 -5.00 -13.76 -12.68
CA ASP A 385 -6.11 -13.62 -13.63
C ASP A 385 -6.36 -14.93 -14.41
N MET A 386 -5.31 -15.61 -14.85
CA MET A 386 -5.43 -16.90 -15.53
C MET A 386 -6.01 -17.99 -14.62
N PHE A 387 -5.57 -18.06 -13.36
CA PHE A 387 -6.08 -19.03 -12.39
C PHE A 387 -7.55 -18.74 -12.07
N HIS A 388 -7.91 -17.46 -11.93
CA HIS A 388 -9.29 -17.04 -11.78
C HIS A 388 -10.15 -17.42 -13.01
N ALA A 389 -9.65 -17.23 -14.23
CA ALA A 389 -10.33 -17.63 -15.45
C ALA A 389 -10.56 -19.15 -15.52
N VAL A 390 -9.55 -19.95 -15.16
CA VAL A 390 -9.67 -21.42 -15.06
C VAL A 390 -10.69 -21.81 -13.98
N ALA A 391 -10.66 -21.15 -12.81
CA ALA A 391 -11.63 -21.39 -11.75
C ALA A 391 -13.06 -21.03 -12.19
N ALA A 392 -13.22 -19.93 -12.95
CA ALA A 392 -14.49 -19.51 -13.51
C ALA A 392 -15.04 -20.53 -14.53
N GLN A 393 -14.18 -21.12 -15.37
CA GLN A 393 -14.57 -22.22 -16.28
C GLN A 393 -15.09 -23.46 -15.51
N LEU A 394 -14.57 -23.69 -14.30
CA LEU A 394 -15.04 -24.74 -13.38
C LEU A 394 -16.27 -24.33 -12.56
N ARG A 395 -16.81 -23.11 -12.75
CA ARG A 395 -17.87 -22.48 -11.94
C ARG A 395 -17.49 -22.32 -10.46
N LEU A 396 -16.20 -22.10 -10.21
CA LEU A 396 -15.60 -21.93 -8.88
C LEU A 396 -14.77 -20.63 -8.78
N GLY A 397 -15.08 -19.64 -9.62
CA GLY A 397 -14.41 -18.33 -9.63
C GLY A 397 -14.52 -17.61 -8.28
N ASP A 398 -15.72 -17.55 -7.71
CA ASP A 398 -15.95 -16.90 -6.41
C ASP A 398 -15.21 -17.60 -5.27
N LEU A 399 -15.13 -18.94 -5.33
CA LEU A 399 -14.34 -19.71 -4.37
C LEU A 399 -12.86 -19.32 -4.50
N TYR A 400 -12.31 -19.27 -5.71
CA TYR A 400 -10.94 -18.81 -5.92
C TYR A 400 -10.72 -17.38 -5.42
N ALA A 401 -11.62 -16.44 -5.73
CA ALA A 401 -11.54 -15.06 -5.27
C ALA A 401 -11.60 -14.92 -3.74
N SER A 402 -12.31 -15.82 -3.06
CA SER A 402 -12.34 -15.88 -1.59
C SER A 402 -11.02 -16.40 -0.98
N LEU A 403 -10.34 -17.31 -1.69
CA LEU A 403 -9.08 -17.92 -1.24
C LEU A 403 -7.88 -17.03 -1.53
N VAL A 404 -7.88 -16.33 -2.66
CA VAL A 404 -6.73 -15.57 -3.15
C VAL A 404 -7.01 -14.07 -3.14
N VAL A 405 -6.38 -13.37 -2.20
CA VAL A 405 -6.48 -11.91 -2.09
C VAL A 405 -5.23 -11.27 -2.70
N GLU A 406 -5.42 -10.55 -3.82
CA GLU A 406 -4.32 -9.96 -4.61
C GLU A 406 -3.36 -9.10 -3.76
N SER A 407 -3.88 -8.27 -2.84
CA SER A 407 -3.03 -7.42 -1.99
C SER A 407 -2.10 -8.21 -1.06
N LYS A 408 -2.51 -9.41 -0.61
CA LYS A 408 -1.65 -10.31 0.19
C LYS A 408 -0.56 -10.93 -0.67
N LEU A 409 -0.88 -11.29 -1.91
CA LEU A 409 0.10 -11.80 -2.86
C LEU A 409 1.15 -10.74 -3.19
N GLU A 410 0.74 -9.51 -3.51
CA GLU A 410 1.66 -8.41 -3.80
C GLU A 410 2.61 -8.16 -2.63
N HIS A 411 2.08 -8.08 -1.40
CA HIS A 411 2.89 -7.86 -0.20
C HIS A 411 3.89 -8.99 0.04
N SER A 412 3.46 -10.24 -0.16
CA SER A 412 4.36 -11.41 -0.06
C SER A 412 5.45 -11.36 -1.12
N LEU A 413 5.11 -10.96 -2.34
CA LEU A 413 6.08 -10.79 -3.42
C LEU A 413 7.08 -9.66 -3.13
N GLU A 414 6.65 -8.56 -2.50
CA GLU A 414 7.57 -7.49 -2.08
C GLU A 414 8.62 -8.01 -1.11
N MET A 415 8.24 -8.87 -0.17
CA MET A 415 9.17 -9.51 0.76
C MET A 415 10.18 -10.41 0.04
N VAL A 416 9.71 -11.18 -0.95
CA VAL A 416 10.56 -12.02 -1.80
C VAL A 416 11.55 -11.18 -2.59
N ALA A 417 11.11 -10.07 -3.17
CA ALA A 417 11.98 -9.17 -3.96
C ALA A 417 13.09 -8.49 -3.12
N CYS A 418 12.89 -8.36 -1.81
CA CYS A 418 13.91 -7.85 -0.89
C CYS A 418 15.04 -8.85 -0.61
N ASN A 419 14.88 -10.14 -0.94
CA ASN A 419 15.92 -11.15 -0.77
C ASN A 419 16.64 -11.39 -2.11
N GLY A 420 17.95 -11.19 -2.11
CA GLY A 420 18.76 -11.30 -3.32
C GLY A 420 18.95 -12.74 -3.81
N ASP A 421 18.78 -13.75 -2.95
CA ASP A 421 18.78 -15.17 -3.38
C ASP A 421 17.61 -15.43 -4.34
N CYS A 422 16.51 -14.68 -4.19
CA CYS A 422 15.36 -14.76 -5.07
C CYS A 422 15.52 -13.95 -6.37
N SER A 423 16.43 -12.97 -6.42
CA SER A 423 16.62 -12.07 -7.56
C SER A 423 17.13 -12.76 -8.83
N SER A 424 17.81 -13.90 -8.71
CA SER A 424 18.42 -14.59 -9.85
C SER A 424 17.45 -15.52 -10.58
N PHE A 425 16.31 -15.86 -9.98
CA PHE A 425 15.29 -16.68 -10.62
C PHE A 425 14.51 -15.86 -11.64
N LYS A 426 13.86 -16.57 -12.58
CA LYS A 426 12.99 -15.92 -13.56
C LYS A 426 11.79 -15.25 -12.87
N PRO A 427 11.42 -14.02 -13.26
CA PRO A 427 10.20 -13.36 -12.79
C PRO A 427 8.92 -14.22 -12.85
N SER A 428 8.71 -14.92 -13.97
CA SER A 428 7.60 -15.87 -14.15
C SER A 428 7.66 -17.03 -13.17
N GLU A 429 8.86 -17.54 -12.89
CA GLU A 429 9.04 -18.65 -11.96
C GLU A 429 8.74 -18.26 -10.52
N ILE A 430 9.24 -17.10 -10.07
CA ILE A 430 8.94 -16.54 -8.74
C ILE A 430 7.43 -16.32 -8.57
N ALA A 431 6.78 -15.73 -9.57
CA ALA A 431 5.34 -15.46 -9.53
C ALA A 431 4.52 -16.73 -9.39
N LEU A 432 4.82 -17.75 -10.21
CA LEU A 432 4.09 -19.02 -10.20
C LEU A 432 4.31 -19.80 -8.89
N VAL A 433 5.55 -19.86 -8.41
CA VAL A 433 5.89 -20.51 -7.13
C VAL A 433 5.17 -19.84 -5.97
N LEU A 434 5.17 -18.50 -5.91
CA LEU A 434 4.50 -17.75 -4.85
C LEU A 434 2.99 -18.04 -4.83
N LEU A 435 2.34 -18.03 -6.00
CA LEU A 435 0.92 -18.35 -6.12
C LEU A 435 0.63 -19.79 -5.67
N CYS A 436 1.49 -20.74 -6.04
CA CYS A 436 1.37 -22.14 -5.60
C CYS A 436 1.51 -22.29 -4.09
N ILE A 437 2.49 -21.62 -3.46
CA ILE A 437 2.65 -21.64 -1.99
C ILE A 437 1.41 -21.09 -1.31
N PHE A 438 0.86 -19.98 -1.82
CA PHE A 438 -0.32 -19.34 -1.25
C PHE A 438 -1.57 -20.24 -1.36
N LEU A 439 -1.78 -20.86 -2.52
CA LEU A 439 -2.88 -21.81 -2.74
C LEU A 439 -2.73 -23.07 -1.90
N ASP A 440 -1.51 -23.61 -1.79
CA ASP A 440 -1.25 -24.79 -0.95
C ASP A 440 -1.59 -24.52 0.51
N ASP A 441 -1.24 -23.34 1.04
CA ASP A 441 -1.59 -22.95 2.41
C ASP A 441 -3.10 -22.78 2.58
N ALA A 442 -3.77 -22.10 1.63
CA ALA A 442 -5.22 -21.93 1.64
C ALA A 442 -5.96 -23.29 1.63
N PHE A 443 -5.54 -24.22 0.75
CA PHE A 443 -6.13 -25.56 0.70
C PHE A 443 -5.83 -26.39 1.95
N ARG A 444 -4.64 -26.26 2.55
CA ARG A 444 -4.32 -26.93 3.82
C ARG A 444 -5.21 -26.44 4.97
N GLN A 445 -5.53 -25.14 5.01
CA GLN A 445 -6.45 -24.59 6.02
C GLN A 445 -7.88 -25.11 5.83
N LEU A 446 -8.34 -25.29 4.58
CA LEU A 446 -9.63 -25.92 4.28
C LEU A 446 -9.64 -27.42 4.65
N ASP A 447 -8.56 -28.14 4.34
CA ASP A 447 -8.42 -29.56 4.69
C ASP A 447 -8.43 -29.75 6.23
N ALA A 448 -7.89 -28.80 6.99
CA ALA A 448 -7.85 -28.84 8.46
C ALA A 448 -9.17 -28.44 9.15
N SER A 449 -9.98 -27.59 8.51
CA SER A 449 -11.25 -27.09 9.06
C SER A 449 -12.40 -28.09 8.92
N GLY A 450 -12.28 -29.10 8.04
CA GLY A 450 -13.26 -30.19 7.93
C GLY A 450 -14.65 -29.78 7.41
N ASP A 451 -14.78 -28.58 6.83
CA ASP A 451 -16.06 -28.06 6.32
C ASP A 451 -16.50 -28.78 5.04
N VAL A 452 -17.33 -29.81 5.22
CA VAL A 452 -17.93 -30.62 4.15
C VAL A 452 -19.04 -29.89 3.38
N ASN A 453 -19.57 -28.74 3.83
CA ASN A 453 -20.64 -28.05 3.10
C ASN A 453 -20.59 -26.53 3.32
N VAL A 454 -20.06 -25.79 2.35
CA VAL A 454 -20.43 -24.38 2.18
C VAL A 454 -20.68 -24.17 0.68
N LEU A 455 -21.87 -23.64 0.37
CA LEU A 455 -22.41 -23.24 -0.94
C LEU A 455 -23.13 -24.30 -1.79
N THR A 456 -24.11 -25.01 -1.24
CA THR A 456 -25.27 -25.44 -2.04
C THR A 456 -26.56 -24.98 -1.37
N ASP A 457 -27.12 -23.89 -1.87
CA ASP A 457 -28.47 -23.49 -1.48
C ASP A 457 -29.49 -24.36 -2.24
N GLY A 458 -30.30 -25.07 -1.46
CA GLY A 458 -31.60 -25.67 -1.77
C GLY A 458 -31.90 -26.28 -3.15
N SER A 459 -31.70 -27.59 -3.30
CA SER A 459 -32.77 -28.49 -3.76
C SER A 459 -32.43 -29.95 -3.40
N ALA A 460 -33.21 -30.50 -2.47
CA ALA A 460 -33.05 -31.86 -2.00
C ALA A 460 -33.71 -32.86 -2.97
N ILE A 461 -32.92 -33.60 -3.75
CA ILE A 461 -33.28 -34.95 -4.22
C ILE A 461 -32.03 -35.85 -4.20
N ALA A 462 -32.05 -36.80 -3.27
CA ALA A 462 -31.32 -38.06 -3.16
C ALA A 462 -30.31 -38.46 -4.28
N HIS A 463 -29.03 -38.62 -3.93
CA HIS A 463 -28.40 -39.94 -3.77
C HIS A 463 -26.97 -39.81 -3.21
N ARG A 464 -26.59 -40.72 -2.31
CA ARG A 464 -25.22 -40.89 -1.81
C ARG A 464 -24.31 -41.31 -2.96
N ILE A 465 -23.69 -40.35 -3.61
CA ILE A 465 -22.42 -40.51 -4.30
C ILE A 465 -21.47 -39.62 -3.52
N ALA A 466 -20.28 -40.13 -3.17
CA ALA A 466 -19.24 -39.33 -2.54
C ALA A 466 -18.87 -38.17 -3.48
N THR A 467 -19.56 -37.05 -3.37
CA THR A 467 -19.31 -35.86 -4.18
C THR A 467 -18.06 -35.20 -3.63
N THR A 468 -16.97 -35.25 -4.39
CA THR A 468 -15.73 -34.53 -4.11
C THR A 468 -16.05 -33.07 -3.76
N PRO A 469 -15.57 -32.55 -2.61
CA PRO A 469 -15.82 -31.17 -2.20
C PRO A 469 -15.42 -30.16 -3.29
N ALA A 470 -16.16 -29.05 -3.42
CA ALA A 470 -15.91 -28.03 -4.44
C ALA A 470 -14.46 -27.54 -4.45
N TYR A 471 -13.87 -27.33 -3.27
CA TYR A 471 -12.47 -26.91 -3.15
C TYR A 471 -11.47 -27.99 -3.64
N GLN A 472 -11.82 -29.28 -3.56
CA GLN A 472 -10.99 -30.36 -4.10
C GLN A 472 -11.08 -30.42 -5.63
N ILE A 473 -12.25 -30.12 -6.21
CA ILE A 473 -12.41 -29.95 -7.66
C ILE A 473 -11.53 -28.79 -8.13
N LEU A 474 -11.58 -27.65 -7.43
CA LEU A 474 -10.74 -26.49 -7.71
C LEU A 474 -9.24 -26.85 -7.60
N LYS A 475 -8.82 -27.46 -6.49
CA LYS A 475 -7.43 -27.90 -6.25
C LYS A 475 -6.91 -28.79 -7.38
N ASN A 476 -7.70 -29.77 -7.81
CA ASN A 476 -7.33 -30.68 -8.90
C ASN A 476 -7.28 -29.97 -10.27
N GLY A 477 -8.22 -29.05 -10.53
CA GLY A 477 -8.24 -28.24 -11.74
C GLY A 477 -7.01 -27.34 -11.85
N LEU A 478 -6.72 -26.59 -10.79
CA LEU A 478 -5.54 -25.72 -10.72
C LEU A 478 -4.23 -26.51 -10.76
N ALA A 479 -4.16 -27.70 -10.14
CA ALA A 479 -2.98 -28.55 -10.21
C ALA A 479 -2.63 -28.97 -11.65
N ARG A 480 -3.65 -29.30 -12.47
CA ARG A 480 -3.44 -29.59 -13.90
C ARG A 480 -2.98 -28.34 -14.65
N PHE A 481 -3.62 -27.21 -14.39
CA PHE A 481 -3.26 -25.94 -15.01
C PHE A 481 -1.82 -25.50 -14.67
N ILE A 482 -1.37 -25.70 -13.43
CA ILE A 482 0.01 -25.42 -13.01
C ILE A 482 1.01 -26.21 -13.86
N VAL A 483 0.74 -27.48 -14.16
CA VAL A 483 1.62 -28.31 -14.99
C VAL A 483 1.70 -27.78 -16.42
N GLU A 484 0.58 -27.37 -16.99
CA GLU A 484 0.50 -26.78 -18.32
C GLU A 484 1.25 -25.44 -18.37
N LEU A 485 0.96 -24.55 -17.42
CA LEU A 485 1.57 -23.23 -17.34
C LEU A 485 3.09 -23.29 -17.10
N ARG A 486 3.57 -24.24 -16.29
CA ARG A 486 5.01 -24.48 -16.11
C ARG A 486 5.68 -24.89 -17.42
N ARG A 487 5.01 -25.72 -18.23
CA ARG A 487 5.51 -26.14 -19.53
C ARG A 487 5.58 -24.94 -20.49
N GLU A 488 4.55 -24.10 -20.52
CA GLU A 488 4.51 -22.89 -21.34
C GLU A 488 5.58 -21.87 -20.94
N CYS A 489 5.82 -21.68 -19.64
CA CYS A 489 6.87 -20.80 -19.12
C CYS A 489 8.29 -21.40 -19.21
N ASN A 490 8.43 -22.64 -19.71
CA ASN A 490 9.69 -23.38 -19.78
C ASN A 490 10.41 -23.44 -18.41
N ILE A 491 9.67 -23.86 -17.37
CA ILE A 491 10.15 -23.99 -15.99
C ILE A 491 10.37 -25.48 -15.66
N SER A 492 11.64 -25.88 -15.57
CA SER A 492 12.02 -27.24 -15.17
C SER A 492 11.61 -27.56 -13.73
N GLU A 493 11.37 -28.83 -13.42
CA GLU A 493 11.02 -29.28 -12.07
C GLU A 493 12.10 -29.00 -11.04
N LYS A 494 13.36 -29.19 -11.41
CA LYS A 494 14.49 -28.83 -10.57
C LYS A 494 14.50 -27.34 -10.21
N SER A 495 14.33 -26.48 -11.22
CA SER A 495 14.30 -25.02 -11.01
C SER A 495 13.13 -24.63 -10.10
N PHE A 496 11.93 -25.15 -10.39
CA PHE A 496 10.73 -24.87 -9.61
C PHE A 496 10.90 -25.22 -8.13
N HIS A 497 11.51 -26.38 -7.83
CA HIS A 497 11.83 -26.78 -6.46
C HIS A 497 12.85 -25.86 -5.79
N CYS A 498 13.95 -25.52 -6.47
CA CYS A 498 14.95 -24.59 -5.92
C CYS A 498 14.35 -23.21 -5.64
N THR A 499 13.54 -22.69 -6.56
CA THR A 499 12.83 -21.42 -6.40
C THR A 499 11.86 -21.49 -5.23
N ARG A 500 11.11 -22.60 -5.10
CA ARG A 500 10.19 -22.82 -3.98
C ARG A 500 10.90 -22.83 -2.64
N GLU A 501 12.01 -23.56 -2.51
CA GLU A 501 12.81 -23.57 -1.28
C GLU A 501 13.29 -22.17 -0.90
N ALA A 502 13.79 -21.40 -1.87
CA ALA A 502 14.23 -20.02 -1.63
C ALA A 502 13.09 -19.10 -1.16
N VAL A 503 11.92 -19.17 -1.82
CA VAL A 503 10.74 -18.37 -1.45
C VAL A 503 10.21 -18.79 -0.08
N ASP A 504 10.13 -20.09 0.21
CA ASP A 504 9.68 -20.61 1.51
C ASP A 504 10.59 -20.12 2.65
N VAL A 505 11.91 -20.08 2.46
CA VAL A 505 12.84 -19.53 3.47
C VAL A 505 12.51 -18.06 3.79
N VAL A 506 12.20 -17.26 2.79
CA VAL A 506 11.84 -15.83 2.97
C VAL A 506 10.51 -15.70 3.70
N LEU A 507 9.47 -16.39 3.22
CA LEU A 507 8.13 -16.29 3.78
C LEU A 507 8.05 -16.85 5.20
N ASN A 508 8.74 -17.96 5.49
CA ASN A 508 8.78 -18.52 6.83
C ASN A 508 9.44 -17.57 7.84
N LYS A 509 10.53 -16.90 7.44
CA LYS A 509 11.17 -15.88 8.27
C LYS A 509 10.21 -14.71 8.55
N TYR A 510 9.53 -14.23 7.52
CA TYR A 510 8.55 -13.15 7.65
C TYR A 510 7.36 -13.53 8.55
N ASN A 511 6.76 -14.71 8.33
CA ASN A 511 5.64 -15.20 9.12
C ASN A 511 6.03 -15.42 10.59
N ALA A 512 7.25 -15.89 10.86
CA ALA A 512 7.77 -15.99 12.23
C ALA A 512 7.94 -14.62 12.89
N GLU A 513 8.37 -13.59 12.14
CA GLU A 513 8.46 -12.22 12.61
C GLU A 513 7.07 -11.62 12.93
N GLU A 514 6.03 -11.91 12.13
CA GLU A 514 4.65 -11.49 12.43
C GLU A 514 4.09 -12.06 13.73
N GLN A 515 4.53 -13.27 14.11
CA GLN A 515 4.10 -13.98 15.32
C GLN A 515 4.84 -13.53 16.58
N THR A 516 5.82 -12.62 16.47
CA THR A 516 6.54 -12.11 17.64
C THR A 516 5.64 -11.17 18.48
N PRO A 517 5.49 -11.40 19.81
CA PRO A 517 4.60 -10.60 20.67
C PRO A 517 5.11 -9.18 20.93
N HIS A 518 6.35 -8.88 20.55
CA HIS A 518 6.96 -7.57 20.70
C HIS A 518 7.27 -7.00 19.32
N ARG A 519 6.29 -6.30 18.74
CA ARG A 519 6.57 -5.40 17.62
C ARG A 519 7.48 -4.30 18.14
N GLN A 520 8.78 -4.39 17.86
CA GLN A 520 9.66 -3.25 18.08
C GLN A 520 9.16 -2.14 17.17
N ASN A 521 8.67 -1.05 17.77
CA ASN A 521 8.45 0.19 17.04
C ASN A 521 9.74 0.52 16.28
N LEU A 522 9.63 0.97 15.03
CA LEU A 522 10.73 1.64 14.35
C LEU A 522 11.07 2.89 15.17
N ILE A 523 11.99 2.75 16.14
CA ILE A 523 12.44 3.86 16.96
C ILE A 523 13.52 4.57 16.15
N TRP A 524 13.08 5.61 15.45
CA TRP A 524 13.98 6.58 14.85
C TRP A 524 14.71 7.32 15.98
N ARG A 525 15.95 6.91 16.27
CA ARG A 525 16.81 7.64 17.21
C ARG A 525 17.53 8.77 16.49
N LEU A 526 17.08 9.99 16.72
CA LEU A 526 17.85 11.20 16.41
C LEU A 526 19.13 11.22 17.25
N SER A 527 20.29 11.34 16.58
CA SER A 527 21.55 11.65 17.25
C SER A 527 21.42 12.99 17.99
N SER A 528 21.61 12.98 19.31
CA SER A 528 21.62 14.18 20.17
C SER A 528 22.74 15.16 19.82
N ARG A 529 23.70 14.77 18.97
CA ARG A 529 24.83 15.60 18.54
C ARG A 529 24.63 16.30 17.19
N THR A 530 23.66 15.87 16.38
CA THR A 530 23.57 16.32 14.97
C THR A 530 22.16 16.56 14.44
N ALA A 531 21.09 16.13 15.14
CA ALA A 531 19.70 16.38 14.76
C ALA A 531 19.34 16.19 13.26
N SER A 532 20.02 15.29 12.55
CA SER A 532 19.87 15.11 11.09
C SER A 532 19.94 13.67 10.61
N ILE A 533 20.16 12.70 11.50
CA ILE A 533 20.40 11.29 11.14
C ILE A 533 19.26 10.43 11.65
N LEU A 534 18.48 9.87 10.73
CA LEU A 534 17.49 8.81 10.92
C LEU A 534 18.14 7.50 10.43
N ARG A 535 18.61 6.65 11.33
CA ARG A 535 19.07 5.30 10.93
C ARG A 535 17.95 4.30 11.14
N PRO A 536 17.67 3.41 10.16
CA PRO A 536 17.20 2.07 10.49
C PRO A 536 18.27 1.44 11.39
N THR A 537 17.91 1.01 12.59
CA THR A 537 18.87 0.43 13.53
C THR A 537 19.53 -0.80 12.91
N ASP A 538 20.84 -0.73 12.71
CA ASP A 538 21.69 -1.85 12.35
C ASP A 538 21.53 -2.97 13.40
N GLY A 539 20.97 -4.12 12.99
CA GLY A 539 20.96 -5.34 13.79
C GLY A 539 19.93 -5.35 14.92
N PHE A 540 19.14 -6.42 14.93
CA PHE A 540 18.25 -6.76 16.03
C PHE A 540 19.06 -6.85 17.34
N ILE A 541 18.75 -5.98 18.31
CA ILE A 541 19.20 -6.14 19.68
C ILE A 541 17.96 -6.52 20.50
N SER A 542 17.96 -7.72 21.08
CA SER A 542 16.86 -8.27 21.88
C SER A 542 16.69 -7.59 23.24
N VAL A 543 17.58 -6.68 23.60
CA VAL A 543 17.61 -6.02 24.91
C VAL A 543 17.83 -4.53 24.72
N LEU A 544 16.89 -3.73 25.21
CA LEU A 544 17.07 -2.28 25.35
C LEU A 544 18.10 -2.03 26.47
N PRO A 545 19.12 -1.18 26.25
CA PRO A 545 19.94 -0.73 27.37
C PRO A 545 19.05 0.07 28.34
N ALA A 546 18.96 -0.39 29.58
CA ALA A 546 18.24 0.29 30.64
C ALA A 546 18.81 1.70 30.84
N ILE A 547 17.95 2.72 30.80
CA ILE A 547 18.32 4.06 31.23
C ILE A 547 18.45 4.00 32.75
N ALA A 548 19.67 4.07 33.28
CA ALA A 548 19.87 4.18 34.71
C ALA A 548 19.42 5.57 35.16
N GLU A 549 18.21 5.68 35.71
CA GLU A 549 17.63 6.94 36.21
C GLU A 549 18.39 7.53 37.41
N HIS A 550 19.39 6.81 37.95
CA HIS A 550 20.12 7.18 39.17
C HIS A 550 21.65 7.00 39.09
N ALA A 551 22.27 7.31 37.94
CA ALA A 551 23.73 7.45 37.88
C ALA A 551 24.15 8.90 38.21
N PRO A 552 25.06 9.15 39.18
CA PRO A 552 25.54 10.49 39.47
C PRO A 552 26.24 11.10 38.25
N LEU A 553 25.88 12.34 37.89
CA LEU A 553 26.58 13.10 36.85
C LEU A 553 28.07 13.25 37.22
N PRO A 554 29.01 12.95 36.31
CA PRO A 554 30.43 13.16 36.59
C PRO A 554 30.73 14.67 36.59
N PRO A 555 31.65 15.13 37.46
CA PRO A 555 31.88 16.56 37.68
C PRO A 555 32.51 17.21 36.45
N SER A 556 32.05 18.44 36.16
CA SER A 556 32.55 19.29 35.09
C SER A 556 33.98 19.76 35.37
N ASN A 557 34.99 18.98 35.00
CA ASN A 557 36.34 19.50 34.74
C ASN A 557 37.26 18.41 34.18
N ARG A 558 37.49 18.42 32.85
CA ARG A 558 38.80 18.27 32.17
C ARG A 558 38.60 18.06 30.67
N ILE A 559 38.47 19.16 29.94
CA ILE A 559 38.91 19.19 28.54
C ILE A 559 40.44 19.22 28.58
N ARG A 560 41.10 18.09 28.32
CA ARG A 560 42.52 18.08 27.95
C ARG A 560 42.72 17.34 26.63
N LYS A 561 43.11 18.11 25.63
CA LYS A 561 43.69 17.70 24.35
C LYS A 561 44.87 16.75 24.60
N SER A 562 44.95 15.65 23.86
CA SER A 562 46.21 14.92 23.65
C SER A 562 46.40 14.55 22.19
N HIS A 563 47.06 15.45 21.46
CA HIS A 563 47.89 15.11 20.31
C HIS A 563 49.21 14.48 20.80
N LYS A 564 49.55 13.28 20.31
CA LYS A 564 50.91 12.83 19.88
C LYS A 564 50.86 11.31 19.60
N LYS A 565 51.03 10.91 18.34
CA LYS A 565 52.29 10.43 17.73
C LYS A 565 52.78 9.10 18.32
N ASN A 566 52.75 8.06 17.49
CA ASN A 566 53.91 7.19 17.32
C ASN A 566 54.20 7.02 15.83
N ARG A 567 55.44 7.34 15.47
CA ARG A 567 56.00 7.39 14.12
C ARG A 567 57.38 6.75 14.21
N SER A 568 57.54 5.55 13.67
CA SER A 568 58.81 4.91 13.26
C SER A 568 58.47 3.46 12.86
N THR A 569 58.90 2.88 11.75
CA THR A 569 60.16 3.09 11.02
C THR A 569 60.15 2.34 9.67
N ARG A 570 60.73 3.03 8.66
CA ARG A 570 61.57 2.51 7.54
C ARG A 570 60.90 1.66 6.42
N ARG A 571 61.21 1.83 5.13
CA ARG A 571 62.23 2.66 4.44
C ARG A 571 62.00 2.68 2.91
N GLN A 572 62.36 3.82 2.29
CA GLN A 572 63.12 3.98 1.01
C GLN A 572 62.62 3.25 -0.24
N ARG A 573 62.25 3.93 -1.34
CA ARG A 573 63.05 4.69 -2.35
C ARG A 573 62.04 4.91 -3.52
N ASN A 574 62.07 5.86 -4.45
CA ASN A 574 63.05 6.82 -4.92
C ASN A 574 62.27 7.88 -5.73
N LYS A 575 62.70 9.14 -5.64
CA LYS A 575 62.43 10.18 -6.65
C LYS A 575 63.25 9.90 -7.91
N ARG A 576 62.67 10.18 -9.08
CA ARG A 576 63.25 10.74 -10.32
C ARG A 576 62.11 10.69 -11.36
N ARG A 577 61.80 11.71 -12.13
CA ARG A 577 62.38 13.04 -12.31
C ARG A 577 61.29 13.93 -12.90
#